data_AF-A0A0D6AWT4-F1
#
_entry.id   AF-A0A0D6AWT4-F1
#
_cell.length_a   1.000
_cell.length_b   1.000
_cell.length_c   1.000
_cell.angle_alpha   90.00
_cell.angle_beta   90.00
_cell.angle_gamma   90.00
#
_symmetry.space_group_name_H-M   'P 1'
#
loop_
_entity.id
_entity.type
_entity.pdbx_description
1 polymer ?
#
loop_
_entity_poly.entity_id
_entity_poly.type
_entity_poly.pdbx_seq_one_letter_code
_entity_poly.pdbx_strand_id
1 'polypeptide(L)'
;MYDCEIIKLIPTWNSVSAPYQYCTSAKDYEGMGISVVGTWRNYDIIGYHKGRGIALPLPLGKYEAFVNNVELIGVSLSYLPQFEYLQELLWEADLIVGFNTSKFDDHLMTANGFEVMTDYDLYWSVKVAVGEPSSYVKGITTKGHDLASFAKANGMAKTGTGALAPILWQTGYRQQVIDYCLNDVKLLNKLYWKKQNGLLRDPKTLKLI
;
A
#
# COMPACT_ATOMS: atom_id res chain seq x y z
N MET A 1 7.66 -0.07 4.95
CA MET A 1 6.25 -0.50 4.79
C MET A 1 5.51 0.52 3.99
N TYR A 2 4.63 0.12 3.09
CA TYR A 2 3.88 1.06 2.28
C TYR A 2 2.52 0.54 1.81
N ASP A 3 1.69 1.47 1.35
CA ASP A 3 0.38 1.28 0.74
C ASP A 3 0.18 2.38 -0.31
N CYS A 4 -0.35 2.04 -1.48
CA CYS A 4 -0.54 3.00 -2.58
C CYS A 4 -2.00 3.12 -2.98
N GLU A 5 -2.36 4.33 -3.38
CA GLU A 5 -3.73 4.65 -3.68
C GLU A 5 -3.82 5.35 -5.03
N ILE A 6 -4.91 5.09 -5.75
CA ILE A 6 -5.02 5.45 -7.17
C ILE A 6 -5.80 6.74 -7.38
N ILE A 7 -5.56 7.41 -8.51
CA ILE A 7 -6.31 8.61 -8.91
C ILE A 7 -7.61 8.21 -9.60
N LYS A 8 -7.55 7.30 -10.58
CA LYS A 8 -8.71 6.88 -11.38
C LYS A 8 -9.36 5.61 -10.84
N LEU A 9 -10.67 5.51 -10.99
CA LEU A 9 -11.41 4.31 -10.62
C LEU A 9 -11.07 3.15 -11.56
N ILE A 10 -11.10 1.93 -11.03
CA ILE A 10 -11.09 0.72 -11.84
C ILE A 10 -12.51 0.47 -12.36
N PRO A 11 -12.72 0.36 -13.68
CA PRO A 11 -14.05 0.09 -14.22
C PRO A 11 -14.54 -1.27 -13.75
N THR A 12 -15.75 -1.33 -13.21
CA THR A 12 -16.46 -2.59 -13.00
C THR A 12 -17.50 -2.79 -14.10
N TRP A 13 -17.82 -4.04 -14.39
CA TRP A 13 -18.76 -4.46 -15.44
C TRP A 13 -20.12 -3.75 -15.44
N ASN A 14 -20.54 -3.15 -14.31
CA ASN A 14 -21.83 -2.48 -14.16
C ASN A 14 -21.77 -1.05 -13.58
N SER A 15 -20.60 -0.45 -13.36
CA SER A 15 -20.51 0.83 -12.65
C SER A 15 -19.51 1.78 -13.28
N VAL A 16 -19.94 2.46 -14.33
CA VAL A 16 -19.32 3.72 -14.76
C VAL A 16 -20.35 4.81 -14.48
N SER A 17 -20.12 5.57 -13.42
CA SER A 17 -20.90 6.76 -13.10
C SER A 17 -20.09 8.02 -13.41
N ALA A 18 -20.67 8.90 -14.22
CA ALA A 18 -20.22 10.30 -14.30
C ALA A 18 -20.41 10.97 -12.92
N PRO A 19 -19.59 11.98 -12.55
CA PRO A 19 -18.55 12.64 -13.35
C PRO A 19 -17.13 12.05 -13.20
N TYR A 20 -16.99 10.83 -12.69
CA TYR A 20 -15.68 10.28 -12.35
C TYR A 20 -14.87 9.78 -13.56
N GLN A 21 -13.54 9.81 -13.41
CA GLN A 21 -12.57 9.26 -14.34
C GLN A 21 -12.21 7.82 -13.97
N TYR A 22 -12.04 7.00 -15.00
CA TYR A 22 -11.74 5.57 -14.89
C TYR A 22 -10.47 5.26 -15.67
N CYS A 23 -9.69 4.29 -15.20
CA CYS A 23 -8.65 3.68 -16.01
C CYS A 23 -9.28 2.76 -17.07
N THR A 24 -8.52 2.37 -18.08
CA THR A 24 -9.04 1.57 -19.20
C THR A 24 -9.33 0.12 -18.81
N SER A 25 -8.66 -0.39 -17.77
CA SER A 25 -8.87 -1.74 -17.25
C SER A 25 -8.26 -1.92 -15.85
N ALA A 26 -8.59 -3.04 -15.19
CA ALA A 26 -7.95 -3.43 -13.92
C ALA A 26 -6.43 -3.72 -14.03
N LYS A 27 -5.84 -3.68 -15.23
CA LYS A 27 -4.40 -3.84 -15.48
C LYS A 27 -3.74 -2.56 -16.01
N ASP A 28 -4.50 -1.47 -16.13
CA ASP A 28 -4.02 -0.18 -16.61
C ASP A 28 -3.33 0.59 -15.47
N TYR A 29 -2.24 0.03 -14.95
CA TYR A 29 -1.50 0.59 -13.80
C TYR A 29 -0.96 2.00 -14.08
N GLU A 30 -0.54 2.25 -15.31
CA GLU A 30 -0.09 3.56 -15.76
C GLU A 30 -1.26 4.57 -15.79
N GLY A 31 -2.41 4.17 -16.35
CA GLY A 31 -3.59 5.01 -16.44
C GLY A 31 -4.36 5.20 -15.12
N MET A 32 -4.17 4.29 -14.14
CA MET A 32 -4.68 4.44 -12.77
C MET A 32 -4.10 5.68 -12.10
N GLY A 33 -2.81 5.93 -12.30
CA GLY A 33 -2.02 6.94 -11.59
C GLY A 33 -1.91 6.65 -10.08
N ILE A 34 -1.02 7.37 -9.41
CA ILE A 34 -0.86 7.30 -7.95
C ILE A 34 -1.31 8.63 -7.34
N SER A 35 -2.23 8.58 -6.38
CA SER A 35 -2.68 9.73 -5.62
C SER A 35 -1.82 9.95 -4.37
N VAL A 36 -1.62 8.90 -3.58
CA VAL A 36 -0.78 8.92 -2.38
C VAL A 36 -0.05 7.59 -2.20
N VAL A 37 1.16 7.66 -1.66
CA VAL A 37 1.88 6.53 -1.09
C VAL A 37 2.06 6.78 0.40
N GLY A 38 1.37 6.01 1.23
CA GLY A 38 1.56 5.99 2.67
C GLY A 38 2.77 5.13 3.02
N THR A 39 3.57 5.54 3.99
CA THR A 39 4.76 4.79 4.41
C THR A 39 4.93 4.74 5.92
N TRP A 40 5.61 3.69 6.37
CA TRP A 40 6.26 3.62 7.69
C TRP A 40 7.69 3.11 7.51
N ARG A 41 8.61 3.78 8.20
CA ARG A 41 10.03 3.46 8.22
C ARG A 41 10.62 3.68 9.60
N ASN A 42 11.71 2.98 9.89
CA ASN A 42 12.48 3.07 11.13
C ASN A 42 13.80 3.84 10.94
N TYR A 43 13.97 4.55 9.82
CA TYR A 43 15.14 5.38 9.53
C TYR A 43 14.76 6.59 8.65
N ASP A 44 15.65 7.57 8.57
CA ASP A 44 15.63 8.66 7.60
C ASP A 44 16.99 8.76 6.91
N ILE A 45 17.04 9.41 5.74
CA ILE A 45 18.30 9.68 5.03
C ILE A 45 18.62 11.18 5.19
N ILE A 46 19.79 11.50 5.74
CA ILE A 46 20.29 12.89 5.80
C ILE A 46 21.44 13.08 4.82
N GLY A 47 21.36 14.18 4.06
CA GLY A 47 22.45 14.69 3.23
C GLY A 47 22.68 13.86 1.98
N TYR A 48 21.91 14.14 0.92
CA TYR A 48 22.11 13.49 -0.37
C TYR A 48 23.00 14.34 -1.28
N HIS A 49 24.31 14.08 -1.25
CA HIS A 49 25.22 14.56 -2.30
C HIS A 49 26.23 13.46 -2.61
N LYS A 50 26.19 12.96 -3.85
CA LYS A 50 27.18 12.02 -4.44
C LYS A 50 27.31 10.68 -3.72
N GLY A 51 26.17 10.02 -3.44
CA GLY A 51 26.14 8.56 -3.27
C GLY A 51 26.48 8.01 -1.89
N ARG A 52 26.36 8.82 -0.82
CA ARG A 52 26.33 8.32 0.57
C ARG A 52 25.40 9.20 1.42
N GLY A 53 24.11 8.88 1.41
CA GLY A 53 23.21 9.34 2.45
C GLY A 53 23.55 8.65 3.77
N ILE A 54 23.49 9.37 4.89
CA ILE A 54 23.64 8.74 6.20
C ILE A 54 22.25 8.32 6.66
N ALA A 55 22.03 7.01 6.76
CA ALA A 55 20.83 6.45 7.37
C ALA A 55 20.86 6.73 8.89
N LEU A 56 19.88 7.50 9.36
CA LEU A 56 19.69 7.79 10.77
C LEU A 56 18.52 6.98 11.31
N PRO A 57 18.73 6.13 12.33
CA PRO A 57 17.64 5.36 12.91
C PRO A 57 16.63 6.28 13.60
N LEU A 58 15.36 5.92 13.47
CA LEU A 58 14.23 6.57 14.12
C LEU A 58 13.67 5.61 15.18
N PRO A 59 13.94 5.83 16.49
CA PRO A 59 13.57 4.89 17.55
C PRO A 59 12.06 4.57 17.62
N LEU A 60 11.21 5.50 17.21
CA LEU A 60 9.75 5.32 17.18
C LEU A 60 9.21 5.07 15.76
N GLY A 61 10.09 5.03 14.77
CA GLY A 61 9.76 5.11 13.36
C GLY A 61 9.02 6.40 12.99
N LYS A 62 8.69 6.54 11.70
CA LYS A 62 7.95 7.68 11.15
C LYS A 62 6.93 7.17 10.14
N TYR A 63 5.70 7.67 10.30
CA TYR A 63 4.65 7.54 9.28
C TYR A 63 4.67 8.79 8.42
N GLU A 64 4.63 8.63 7.11
CA GLU A 64 4.68 9.75 6.16
C GLU A 64 3.93 9.41 4.89
N ALA A 65 3.29 10.41 4.29
CA ALA A 65 2.58 10.27 3.03
C ALA A 65 3.29 11.08 1.94
N PHE A 66 3.48 10.47 0.78
CA PHE A 66 3.99 11.09 -0.44
C PHE A 66 2.82 11.31 -1.40
N VAL A 67 2.52 12.56 -1.73
CA VAL A 67 1.22 12.96 -2.30
C VAL A 67 1.37 13.57 -3.69
N ASN A 68 0.73 13.01 -4.71
CA ASN A 68 0.78 13.52 -6.08
C ASN A 68 -0.09 14.79 -6.24
N ASN A 69 0.38 15.92 -5.73
CA ASN A 69 -0.37 17.18 -5.68
C ASN A 69 -0.69 17.77 -7.06
N VAL A 70 0.07 17.37 -8.08
CA VAL A 70 -0.05 17.80 -9.49
C VAL A 70 -0.86 16.83 -10.35
N GLU A 71 -1.35 15.72 -9.78
CA GLU A 71 -2.20 14.73 -10.44
C GLU A 71 -1.62 14.16 -11.73
N LEU A 72 -0.30 13.93 -11.74
CA LEU A 72 0.38 13.33 -12.88
C LEU A 72 -0.08 11.88 -13.09
N ILE A 73 -0.35 11.53 -14.36
CA ILE A 73 -0.77 10.19 -14.81
C ILE A 73 -0.04 9.88 -16.11
N GLY A 74 0.43 8.64 -16.29
CA GLY A 74 1.14 8.25 -17.51
C GLY A 74 2.54 8.86 -17.65
N VAL A 75 3.14 9.27 -16.53
CA VAL A 75 4.49 9.80 -16.49
C VAL A 75 5.20 9.32 -15.23
N SER A 76 6.53 9.26 -15.29
CA SER A 76 7.37 8.86 -14.15
C SER A 76 7.26 9.87 -13.01
N LEU A 77 6.74 9.45 -11.86
CA LEU A 77 6.58 10.29 -10.68
C LEU A 77 7.89 10.48 -9.89
N SER A 78 8.85 9.58 -10.06
CA SER A 78 10.13 9.57 -9.35
C SER A 78 10.99 10.83 -9.57
N TYR A 79 10.69 11.65 -10.58
CA TYR A 79 11.35 12.94 -10.82
C TYR A 79 10.80 14.09 -9.96
N LEU A 80 9.65 13.92 -9.30
CA LEU A 80 9.14 14.92 -8.38
C LEU A 80 9.97 14.84 -7.08
N PRO A 81 10.45 15.97 -6.50
CA PRO A 81 11.42 15.94 -5.40
C PRO A 81 11.04 15.06 -4.21
N GLN A 82 9.76 15.07 -3.82
CA GLN A 82 9.25 14.23 -2.74
C GLN A 82 9.25 12.73 -3.09
N PHE A 83 9.01 12.39 -4.35
CA PHE A 83 8.99 10.99 -4.82
C PHE A 83 10.39 10.50 -5.18
N GLU A 84 11.32 11.40 -5.53
CA GLU A 84 12.76 11.10 -5.58
C GLU A 84 13.23 10.67 -4.18
N TYR A 85 12.86 11.41 -3.13
CA TYR A 85 13.15 11.00 -1.75
C TYR A 85 12.51 9.66 -1.38
N LEU A 86 11.28 9.40 -1.82
CA LEU A 86 10.67 8.07 -1.65
C LEU A 86 11.49 6.97 -2.35
N GLN A 87 11.97 7.21 -3.57
CA GLN A 87 12.78 6.24 -4.31
C GLN A 87 14.10 5.94 -3.58
N GLU A 88 14.77 6.95 -3.02
CA GLU A 88 15.96 6.76 -2.20
C GLU A 88 15.67 5.90 -0.97
N LEU A 89 14.56 6.16 -0.27
CA LEU A 89 14.11 5.34 0.86
C LEU A 89 13.77 3.90 0.46
N LEU A 90 13.35 3.66 -0.78
CA LEU A 90 13.09 2.30 -1.26
C LEU A 90 14.40 1.56 -1.55
N TRP A 91 15.37 2.22 -2.17
CA TRP A 91 16.68 1.62 -2.49
C TRP A 91 17.52 1.30 -1.25
N GLU A 92 17.44 2.13 -0.21
CA GLU A 92 18.20 1.94 1.04
C GLU A 92 17.48 1.03 2.05
N ALA A 93 16.27 0.55 1.77
CA ALA A 93 15.53 -0.29 2.69
C ALA A 93 16.12 -1.71 2.74
N ASP A 94 16.50 -2.16 3.94
CA ASP A 94 16.87 -3.57 4.17
C ASP A 94 15.69 -4.54 4.01
N LEU A 95 14.46 -4.03 4.20
CA LEU A 95 13.23 -4.82 4.13
C LEU A 95 12.02 -3.96 3.75
N ILE A 96 11.38 -4.32 2.64
CA ILE A 96 10.13 -3.75 2.18
C ILE A 96 8.99 -4.71 2.50
N VAL A 97 8.08 -4.25 3.36
CA VAL A 97 6.91 -5.00 3.81
C VAL A 97 5.64 -4.39 3.24
N GLY A 98 4.74 -5.23 2.74
CA GLY A 98 3.43 -4.82 2.22
C GLY A 98 2.30 -5.79 2.55
N PHE A 99 1.08 -5.48 2.09
CA PHE A 99 -0.09 -6.33 2.20
C PHE A 99 -0.76 -6.50 0.84
N ASN A 100 -0.55 -7.64 0.18
CA ASN A 100 -0.95 -7.89 -1.20
C ASN A 100 -0.31 -6.90 -2.21
N THR A 101 0.77 -6.23 -1.82
CA THR A 101 1.50 -5.23 -2.63
C THR A 101 2.16 -5.89 -3.83
N SER A 102 2.71 -7.09 -3.66
CA SER A 102 3.33 -7.88 -4.73
C SER A 102 2.40 -8.20 -5.92
N LYS A 103 1.08 -8.05 -5.76
CA LYS A 103 0.08 -8.23 -6.83
C LYS A 103 -0.56 -6.94 -7.33
N PHE A 104 -0.37 -5.83 -6.64
CA PHE A 104 -1.01 -4.57 -7.00
C PHE A 104 -0.04 -3.40 -6.89
N ASP A 105 0.34 -3.02 -5.68
CA ASP A 105 1.15 -1.82 -5.42
C ASP A 105 2.52 -1.87 -6.11
N ASP A 106 3.23 -2.99 -6.12
CA ASP A 106 4.50 -3.15 -6.84
C ASP A 106 4.33 -2.83 -8.33
N HIS A 107 3.27 -3.37 -8.96
CA HIS A 107 2.97 -3.13 -10.37
C HIS A 107 2.53 -1.68 -10.63
N LEU A 108 1.75 -1.11 -9.72
CA LEU A 108 1.31 0.29 -9.78
C LEU A 108 2.52 1.25 -9.68
N MET A 109 3.37 1.06 -8.68
CA MET A 109 4.60 1.83 -8.46
C MET A 109 5.54 1.71 -9.66
N THR A 110 5.79 0.48 -10.14
CA THR A 110 6.66 0.25 -11.31
C THR A 110 6.13 0.95 -12.56
N ALA A 111 4.83 0.86 -12.84
CA ALA A 111 4.21 1.52 -13.98
C ALA A 111 4.26 3.07 -13.88
N ASN A 112 4.45 3.62 -12.69
CA ASN A 112 4.57 5.06 -12.45
C ASN A 112 6.02 5.50 -12.17
N GLY A 113 7.00 4.68 -12.54
CA GLY A 113 8.42 5.06 -12.62
C GLY A 113 9.23 4.83 -11.35
N PHE A 114 8.72 4.03 -10.40
CA PHE A 114 9.50 3.60 -9.24
C PHE A 114 10.17 2.25 -9.47
N GLU A 115 11.33 2.06 -8.88
CA GLU A 115 11.96 0.74 -8.72
C GLU A 115 11.65 0.23 -7.31
N VAL A 116 10.77 -0.78 -7.23
CA VAL A 116 10.37 -1.37 -5.96
C VAL A 116 10.10 -2.86 -6.12
N MET A 117 10.45 -3.63 -5.09
CA MET A 117 10.09 -5.03 -4.95
C MET A 117 9.73 -5.28 -3.49
N THR A 118 8.53 -5.77 -3.21
CA THR A 118 8.15 -6.16 -1.86
C THR A 118 8.90 -7.44 -1.46
N ASP A 119 9.70 -7.37 -0.38
CA ASP A 119 10.42 -8.53 0.18
C ASP A 119 9.52 -9.44 1.01
N TYR A 120 8.61 -8.83 1.80
CA TYR A 120 7.69 -9.56 2.67
C TYR A 120 6.26 -9.07 2.49
N ASP A 121 5.44 -9.92 1.89
CA ASP A 121 4.01 -9.67 1.74
C ASP A 121 3.23 -10.41 2.84
N LEU A 122 2.69 -9.64 3.79
CA LEU A 122 1.97 -10.19 4.95
C LEU A 122 0.75 -11.00 4.51
N TYR A 123 0.04 -10.59 3.46
CA TYR A 123 -1.13 -11.29 2.95
C TYR A 123 -0.77 -12.72 2.54
N TRP A 124 0.28 -12.89 1.74
CA TRP A 124 0.72 -14.20 1.28
C TRP A 124 1.30 -15.06 2.41
N SER A 125 2.08 -14.45 3.31
CA SER A 125 2.64 -15.17 4.46
C SER A 125 1.55 -15.81 5.31
N VAL A 126 0.42 -15.12 5.49
CA VAL A 126 -0.71 -15.63 6.28
C VAL A 126 -1.47 -16.69 5.49
N LYS A 127 -1.74 -16.50 4.19
CA LYS A 127 -2.43 -17.52 3.38
C LYS A 127 -1.73 -18.87 3.44
N VAL A 128 -0.39 -18.87 3.34
CA VAL A 128 0.41 -20.08 3.50
C VAL A 128 0.25 -20.69 4.89
N ALA A 129 0.29 -19.87 5.95
CA ALA A 129 0.15 -20.34 7.34
C ALA A 129 -1.20 -20.99 7.63
N VAL A 130 -2.28 -20.56 6.96
CA VAL A 130 -3.63 -21.14 7.10
C VAL A 130 -3.95 -22.21 6.05
N GLY A 131 -2.98 -22.62 5.24
CA GLY A 131 -3.14 -23.65 4.21
C GLY A 131 -3.94 -23.22 2.99
N GLU A 132 -4.09 -21.91 2.75
CA GLU A 132 -4.69 -21.38 1.53
C GLU A 132 -3.66 -21.24 0.39
N PRO A 133 -4.10 -21.32 -0.88
CA PRO A 133 -3.21 -21.13 -2.03
C PRO A 133 -2.54 -19.75 -2.04
N SER A 134 -1.28 -19.69 -2.49
CA SER A 134 -0.49 -18.47 -2.71
C SER A 134 -0.92 -17.64 -3.94
N SER A 135 -2.08 -17.95 -4.51
CA SER A 135 -2.72 -17.18 -5.57
C SER A 135 -4.25 -17.31 -5.46
N TYR A 136 -5.00 -16.51 -6.22
CA TYR A 136 -6.44 -16.69 -6.30
C TYR A 136 -6.75 -17.96 -7.09
N VAL A 137 -7.43 -18.90 -6.43
CA VAL A 137 -7.94 -20.11 -7.06
C VAL A 137 -9.46 -20.13 -6.91
N LYS A 138 -10.18 -20.08 -8.03
CA LYS A 138 -11.65 -20.06 -8.06
C LYS A 138 -12.20 -21.27 -7.30
N GLY A 139 -13.11 -21.03 -6.36
CA GLY A 139 -13.73 -22.07 -5.53
C GLY A 139 -12.90 -22.53 -4.32
N ILE A 140 -11.62 -22.13 -4.21
CA ILE A 140 -10.76 -22.46 -3.07
C ILE A 140 -10.43 -21.21 -2.25
N THR A 141 -10.06 -20.11 -2.92
CA THR A 141 -9.77 -18.84 -2.23
C THR A 141 -11.07 -18.26 -1.68
N THR A 142 -11.15 -18.15 -0.36
CA THR A 142 -12.33 -17.66 0.34
C THR A 142 -12.11 -16.22 0.80
N LYS A 143 -13.19 -15.43 0.84
CA LYS A 143 -13.17 -14.06 1.37
C LYS A 143 -12.83 -14.05 2.87
N GLY A 144 -12.48 -12.88 3.41
CA GLY A 144 -12.25 -12.70 4.85
C GLY A 144 -10.78 -12.69 5.29
N HIS A 145 -9.83 -12.70 4.36
CA HIS A 145 -8.40 -12.46 4.63
C HIS A 145 -7.92 -11.08 4.12
N ASP A 146 -8.85 -10.13 3.94
CA ASP A 146 -8.48 -8.74 3.67
C ASP A 146 -7.95 -8.03 4.93
N LEU A 147 -7.28 -6.89 4.73
CA LEU A 147 -6.68 -6.10 5.81
C LEU A 147 -7.71 -5.70 6.87
N ALA A 148 -8.94 -5.34 6.45
CA ALA A 148 -10.02 -4.99 7.36
C ALA A 148 -10.43 -6.15 8.27
N SER A 149 -10.51 -7.36 7.72
CA SER A 149 -10.82 -8.59 8.46
C SER A 149 -9.74 -8.90 9.49
N PHE A 150 -8.46 -8.82 9.11
CA PHE A 150 -7.34 -8.97 10.04
C PHE A 150 -7.34 -7.92 11.14
N ALA A 151 -7.52 -6.65 10.77
CA ALA A 151 -7.59 -5.55 11.73
C ALA A 151 -8.68 -5.83 12.78
N LYS A 152 -9.90 -6.15 12.32
CA LYS A 152 -11.04 -6.46 13.20
C LYS A 152 -10.76 -7.62 14.15
N ALA A 153 -10.23 -8.73 13.63
CA ALA A 153 -9.92 -9.91 14.44
C ALA A 153 -8.82 -9.67 15.48
N ASN A 154 -8.01 -8.63 15.27
CA ASN A 154 -6.90 -8.25 16.15
C ASN A 154 -7.20 -6.98 16.97
N GLY A 155 -8.48 -6.61 17.12
CA GLY A 155 -8.92 -5.52 17.99
C GLY A 155 -8.68 -4.12 17.43
N MET A 156 -8.56 -3.99 16.11
CA MET A 156 -8.32 -2.74 15.40
C MET A 156 -9.45 -2.49 14.39
N ALA A 157 -9.55 -1.26 13.89
CA ALA A 157 -10.53 -0.89 12.87
C ALA A 157 -9.82 -0.25 11.68
N LYS A 158 -10.23 -0.66 10.48
CA LYS A 158 -9.86 0.03 9.24
C LYS A 158 -10.83 1.17 8.98
N THR A 159 -10.29 2.31 8.57
CA THR A 159 -11.06 3.44 8.07
C THR A 159 -11.13 3.37 6.53
N GLY A 160 -12.31 3.63 5.97
CA GLY A 160 -12.52 3.69 4.52
C GLY A 160 -12.30 2.38 3.75
N THR A 161 -12.36 2.48 2.43
CA THR A 161 -12.10 1.39 1.48
C THR A 161 -11.30 1.92 0.28
N GLY A 162 -10.44 1.11 -0.33
CA GLY A 162 -9.69 1.52 -1.53
C GLY A 162 -10.59 1.79 -2.75
N ALA A 163 -11.84 1.30 -2.75
CA ALA A 163 -12.81 1.66 -3.79
C ALA A 163 -13.31 3.11 -3.67
N LEU A 164 -13.29 3.68 -2.46
CA LEU A 164 -13.73 5.06 -2.20
C LEU A 164 -12.59 6.07 -2.42
N ALA A 165 -11.34 5.64 -2.32
CA ALA A 165 -10.14 6.43 -2.51
C ALA A 165 -10.12 7.32 -3.78
N PRO A 166 -10.23 6.77 -5.00
CA PRO A 166 -10.23 7.56 -6.22
C PRO A 166 -11.42 8.53 -6.30
N ILE A 167 -12.56 8.18 -5.70
CA ILE A 167 -13.73 9.07 -5.63
C ILE A 167 -13.42 10.28 -4.75
N LEU A 168 -12.93 10.05 -3.53
CA LEU A 168 -12.55 11.12 -2.60
C LEU A 168 -11.46 12.01 -3.19
N TRP A 169 -10.49 11.41 -3.88
CA TRP A 169 -9.44 12.15 -4.56
C TRP A 169 -10.00 13.10 -5.62
N GLN A 170 -10.79 12.56 -6.57
CA GLN A 170 -11.38 13.34 -7.67
C GLN A 170 -12.40 14.38 -7.20
N THR A 171 -12.93 14.25 -5.98
CA THR A 171 -13.87 15.21 -5.38
C THR A 171 -13.18 16.20 -4.42
N GLY A 172 -11.85 16.18 -4.34
CA GLY A 172 -11.07 17.14 -3.57
C GLY A 172 -10.89 16.81 -2.09
N TYR A 173 -11.41 15.68 -1.60
CA TYR A 173 -11.23 15.22 -0.22
C TYR A 173 -9.86 14.54 -0.01
N ARG A 174 -8.78 15.17 -0.49
CA ARG A 174 -7.42 14.61 -0.51
C ARG A 174 -6.89 14.24 0.88
N GLN A 175 -7.21 15.04 1.91
CA GLN A 175 -6.77 14.72 3.27
C GLN A 175 -7.38 13.41 3.79
N GLN A 176 -8.65 13.13 3.46
CA GLN A 176 -9.26 11.84 3.82
C GLN A 176 -8.54 10.68 3.15
N VAL A 177 -8.05 10.92 1.92
CA VAL A 177 -7.27 9.93 1.17
C VAL A 177 -5.94 9.62 1.86
N ILE A 178 -5.23 10.67 2.24
CA ILE A 178 -3.98 10.58 3.01
C ILE A 178 -4.21 9.86 4.35
N ASP A 179 -5.26 10.23 5.08
CA ASP A 179 -5.54 9.71 6.41
C ASP A 179 -5.87 8.21 6.40
N TYR A 180 -6.66 7.74 5.43
CA TYR A 180 -6.96 6.31 5.35
C TYR A 180 -5.73 5.52 4.90
N CYS A 181 -4.93 6.03 3.94
CA CYS A 181 -3.75 5.33 3.45
C CYS A 181 -2.72 5.15 4.58
N LEU A 182 -2.47 6.22 5.36
CA LEU A 182 -1.64 6.14 6.55
C LEU A 182 -2.24 5.23 7.64
N ASN A 183 -3.57 5.14 7.76
CA ASN A 183 -4.20 4.19 8.67
C ASN A 183 -3.91 2.75 8.25
N ASP A 184 -3.94 2.43 6.96
CA ASP A 184 -3.64 1.09 6.46
C ASP A 184 -2.19 0.70 6.73
N VAL A 185 -1.25 1.61 6.54
CA VAL A 185 0.14 1.37 6.93
C VAL A 185 0.29 1.18 8.44
N LYS A 186 -0.43 1.94 9.28
CA LYS A 186 -0.44 1.72 10.74
C LYS A 186 -0.99 0.34 11.11
N LEU A 187 -2.04 -0.10 10.43
CA LEU A 187 -2.60 -1.44 10.63
C LEU A 187 -1.63 -2.52 10.20
N LEU A 188 -1.05 -2.40 9.00
CA LEU A 188 -0.02 -3.30 8.49
C LEU A 188 1.15 -3.41 9.46
N ASN A 189 1.69 -2.29 9.95
CA ASN A 189 2.79 -2.30 10.92
C ASN A 189 2.44 -3.09 12.19
N LYS A 190 1.26 -2.83 12.77
CA LYS A 190 0.78 -3.56 13.96
C LYS A 190 0.58 -5.04 13.69
N LEU A 191 -0.01 -5.40 12.55
CA LEU A 191 -0.29 -6.79 12.18
C LEU A 191 1.01 -7.55 11.86
N TYR A 192 1.96 -6.91 11.18
CA TYR A 192 3.29 -7.46 10.91
C TYR A 192 4.00 -7.80 12.22
N TRP A 193 4.07 -6.87 13.18
CA TRP A 193 4.70 -7.16 14.47
C TRP A 193 3.93 -8.19 15.30
N LYS A 194 2.60 -8.24 15.22
CA LYS A 194 1.83 -9.34 15.80
C LYS A 194 2.23 -10.68 15.18
N LYS A 195 2.41 -10.76 13.86
CA LYS A 195 2.86 -11.98 13.17
C LYS A 195 4.26 -12.40 13.63
N GLN A 196 5.20 -11.47 13.68
CA GLN A 196 6.58 -11.74 14.11
C GLN A 196 6.66 -12.25 15.55
N ASN A 197 5.73 -11.83 16.40
CA ASN A 197 5.66 -12.25 17.80
C ASN A 197 4.73 -13.45 18.06
N GLY A 198 4.14 -14.08 17.03
CA GLY A 198 3.19 -15.20 17.20
C GLY A 198 1.86 -14.79 17.86
N LEU A 199 1.48 -13.53 17.74
CA LEU A 199 0.30 -12.92 18.36
C LEU A 199 -0.77 -12.52 17.33
N LEU A 200 -0.58 -12.82 16.04
CA LEU A 200 -1.54 -12.49 15.01
C LEU A 200 -2.69 -13.50 15.05
N ARG A 201 -3.93 -13.01 15.13
CA ARG A 201 -5.13 -13.85 15.03
C ARG A 201 -5.61 -13.94 13.60
N ASP A 202 -5.89 -15.16 13.16
CA ASP A 202 -6.59 -15.45 11.92
C ASP A 202 -8.05 -14.95 11.99
N PRO A 203 -8.54 -14.17 11.02
CA PRO A 203 -9.88 -13.58 11.09
C PRO A 203 -11.03 -14.58 10.94
N LYS A 204 -10.79 -15.79 10.45
CA LYS A 204 -11.83 -16.81 10.28
C LYS A 204 -11.96 -17.71 11.51
N THR A 205 -10.83 -18.12 12.08
CA THR A 205 -10.76 -19.09 13.17
C THR A 205 -10.44 -18.47 14.52
N LEU A 206 -9.95 -17.23 14.54
CA LEU A 206 -9.46 -16.49 15.72
C LEU A 206 -8.25 -17.14 16.43
N LYS A 207 -7.68 -18.20 15.83
CA LYS A 207 -6.47 -18.87 16.31
C LYS A 207 -5.24 -18.02 16.01
N LEU A 208 -4.19 -18.21 16.80
CA LEU A 208 -2.90 -17.56 16.58
C LEU A 208 -2.17 -18.19 15.39
N ILE A 209 -1.55 -17.35 14.57
CA ILE A 209 -0.80 -17.70 13.36
C ILE A 209 0.50 -16.90 13.23
#